data_AF-A0A969IK64-F1
#
_entry.id   AF-A0A969IK64-F1
#
_cell.length_a   1.000
_cell.length_b   1.000
_cell.length_c   1.000
_cell.angle_alpha   90.00
_cell.angle_beta   90.00
_cell.angle_gamma   90.00
#
_symmetry.space_group_name_H-M   'P 1'
#
loop_
_entity.id
_entity.type
_entity.pdbx_description
1 polymer ?
#
loop_
_entity_poly.entity_id
_entity_poly.type
_entity_poly.pdbx_seq_one_letter_code
_entity_poly.pdbx_strand_id
1 'polypeptide(L)' 'MTNPQPITSNDIDAAELDASLKATVKAEGIGALAFIRLTARGKLVGKFMTYYKDQHAFTSPNSTLR' A
#
# COMPACT_ATOMS: atom_id res chain seq x y z
N MET A 1 16.99 -4.68 -14.41
CA MET A 1 16.77 -4.64 -12.94
C MET A 1 15.40 -4.03 -12.72
N THR A 2 14.45 -4.76 -12.12
CA THR A 2 13.06 -4.30 -11.97
C THR A 2 12.94 -3.36 -10.77
N ASN A 3 12.45 -2.14 -10.97
CA ASN A 3 12.10 -1.25 -9.87
C ASN A 3 10.89 -1.86 -9.13
N PRO A 4 11.00 -2.20 -7.83
CA PRO A 4 9.88 -2.81 -7.12
C PRO A 4 8.70 -1.85 -7.08
N GLN A 5 7.57 -2.28 -7.65
CA GLN A 5 6.35 -1.49 -7.60
C GLN A 5 5.74 -1.54 -6.18
N PRO A 6 5.07 -0.47 -5.74
CA PRO A 6 4.28 -0.49 -4.53
C PRO A 6 3.22 -1.60 -4.57
N ILE A 7 2.91 -2.16 -3.41
CA ILE A 7 1.75 -3.04 -3.22
C ILE A 7 0.66 -2.18 -2.60
N THR A 8 -0.48 -2.08 -3.26
CA THR A 8 -1.58 -1.19 -2.85
C THR A 8 -2.83 -2.00 -2.56
N SER A 9 -3.55 -1.62 -1.51
CA SER A 9 -4.90 -2.09 -1.21
C SER A 9 -5.81 -0.87 -1.19
N ASN A 10 -6.67 -0.75 -2.21
CA ASN A 10 -7.58 0.39 -2.36
C ASN A 10 -8.76 0.34 -1.38
N ASP A 11 -9.07 -0.87 -0.88
CA ASP A 11 -10.11 -1.13 0.09
C ASP A 11 -9.70 -2.38 0.91
N ILE A 12 -9.58 -2.20 2.22
CA ILE A 12 -9.23 -3.28 3.17
C ILE A 12 -10.31 -4.35 3.22
N ASP A 13 -11.59 -4.01 2.99
CA ASP A 13 -12.67 -4.99 2.98
C ASP A 13 -12.55 -5.96 1.79
N ALA A 14 -12.15 -5.45 0.62
CA ALA A 14 -11.88 -6.24 -0.57
C ALA A 14 -10.49 -6.90 -0.60
N ALA A 15 -9.60 -6.55 0.34
CA ALA A 15 -8.23 -7.06 0.34
C ALA A 15 -8.15 -8.56 0.67
N GLU A 16 -7.25 -9.26 -0.02
CA GLU A 16 -6.85 -10.64 0.30
C GLU A 16 -5.92 -10.66 1.52
N LEU A 17 -6.49 -10.36 2.68
CA LEU A 17 -5.86 -10.42 3.99
C LEU A 17 -6.58 -11.46 4.84
N ASP A 18 -5.86 -12.11 5.75
CA ASP A 18 -6.47 -12.95 6.76
C ASP A 18 -7.46 -12.14 7.62
N ALA A 19 -8.55 -12.80 8.04
CA ALA A 19 -9.66 -12.13 8.71
C ALA A 19 -9.22 -11.41 10.01
N SER A 20 -8.26 -11.99 10.73
CA SER A 20 -7.67 -11.40 11.93
C SER A 20 -6.92 -10.11 11.64
N LEU A 21 -6.03 -10.11 10.64
CA LEU A 21 -5.29 -8.91 10.26
C LEU A 21 -6.20 -7.84 9.71
N LYS A 22 -7.20 -8.21 8.90
CA LYS A 22 -8.23 -7.28 8.40
C LYS A 22 -8.96 -6.60 9.56
N ALA A 23 -9.36 -7.35 10.59
CA ALA A 23 -10.03 -6.79 11.75
C ALA A 23 -9.13 -5.82 12.53
N THR A 24 -7.86 -6.17 12.76
CA THR A 24 -6.88 -5.29 13.42
C THR A 24 -6.68 -3.99 12.65
N VAL A 25 -6.44 -4.07 11.34
CA VAL A 25 -6.24 -2.91 10.47
C VAL A 25 -7.47 -1.99 10.48
N LYS A 26 -8.68 -2.55 10.45
CA LYS A 26 -9.92 -1.77 10.54
C LYS A 26 -10.11 -1.13 11.92
N ALA A 27 -9.72 -1.81 13.00
CA ALA A 27 -9.78 -1.26 14.35
C ALA A 27 -8.86 -0.03 14.53
N GLU A 28 -7.75 0.02 13.78
CA GLU A 28 -6.87 1.19 13.68
C GLU A 28 -7.43 2.31 12.77
N GLY A 29 -8.61 2.11 12.18
CA GLY A 29 -9.28 3.08 11.32
C GLY A 29 -8.69 3.18 9.92
N ILE A 30 -8.08 2.11 9.42
CA ILE A 30 -7.45 2.06 8.10
C ILE A 30 -8.41 1.38 7.10
N GLY A 31 -8.88 2.16 6.12
CA GLY A 31 -9.73 1.71 5.01
C GLY A 31 -8.97 1.41 3.72
N ALA A 32 -7.76 1.96 3.55
CA ALA A 32 -6.87 1.64 2.42
C ALA A 32 -5.40 1.82 2.82
N LEU A 33 -4.49 1.10 2.17
CA LEU A 33 -3.06 1.20 2.45
C LEU A 33 -2.17 0.98 1.21
N ALA A 34 -0.96 1.52 1.27
CA ALA A 34 0.10 1.16 0.33
C ALA A 34 1.39 0.82 1.06
N PHE A 35 2.07 -0.19 0.54
CA PHE A 35 3.38 -0.66 0.96
C PHE A 35 4.39 -0.31 -0.13
N ILE A 36 5.33 0.58 0.19
CA ILE A 36 6.35 1.09 -0.72
C ILE A 36 7.72 0.61 -0.23
N ARG A 37 8.45 -0.14 -1.07
CA ARG A 37 9.80 -0.62 -0.73
C ARG A 37 10.82 0.49 -0.91
N LEU A 38 11.65 0.70 0.11
CA LEU A 38 12.77 1.63 0.05
C LEU A 38 14.02 0.84 -0.35
N THR A 39 14.61 1.17 -1.50
CA THR A 39 15.84 0.56 -1.97
C THR A 39 16.97 1.58 -2.04
N ALA A 40 18.17 1.19 -1.61
CA ALA A 40 19.38 1.99 -1.75
C ALA A 40 20.50 1.10 -2.29
N ARG A 41 21.21 1.57 -3.33
CA ARG A 41 22.28 0.81 -4.00
C ARG A 41 21.82 -0.60 -4.42
N GLY A 42 20.59 -0.72 -4.92
CA GLY A 42 19.99 -1.98 -5.36
C GLY A 42 19.61 -2.95 -4.24
N LYS A 43 19.72 -2.57 -2.96
CA LYS A 43 19.34 -3.39 -1.81
C LYS A 43 18.10 -2.82 -1.12
N LEU A 44 17.24 -3.71 -0.62
CA LEU A 44 16.11 -3.33 0.24
C LEU A 44 16.65 -2.81 1.57
N VAL A 45 16.34 -1.55 1.91
CA VAL A 45 16.77 -0.91 3.16
C VAL A 45 15.61 -0.60 4.11
N GLY A 46 14.36 -0.73 3.64
CA GLY A 46 13.20 -0.51 4.47
C GLY A 46 11.89 -0.49 3.71
N LYS A 47 10.85 0.01 4.38
CA LYS A 47 9.51 0.21 3.83
C LYS A 47 8.94 1.53 4.29
N PHE A 48 8.17 2.14 3.41
CA PHE A 48 7.31 3.28 3.71
C PHE A 48 5.85 2.83 3.55
N MET A 49 4.99 3.25 4.47
CA MET A 49 3.58 2.88 4.49
C MET A 49 2.72 4.14 4.45
N THR A 50 1.65 4.11 3.67
CA THR A 50 0.58 5.12 3.74
C THR A 50 -0.72 4.45 4.12
N TYR A 51 -1.53 5.14 4.92
CA TYR A 51 -2.82 4.67 5.39
C TYR A 51 -3.86 5.76 5.16
N TYR A 52 -5.03 5.34 4.67
CA TYR A 52 -6.20 6.20 4.51
C TYR A 52 -7.34 5.64 5.33
N LYS A 53 -8.17 6.54 5.86
CA LYS A 53 -9.33 6.17 6.67
C LYS A 53 -10.41 5.47 5.85
N ASP A 54 -10.65 5.98 4.65
CA ASP A 54 -11.65 5.46 3.72
C ASP A 54 -10.95 4.75 2.54
N GLN A 55 -11.75 4.13 1.67
CA GLN A 55 -11.24 3.59 0.40
C GLN A 55 -10.45 4.64 -0.38
N HIS A 56 -9.34 4.23 -1.01
CA HIS A 56 -8.45 5.13 -1.73
C HIS A 56 -7.92 4.47 -2.99
N ALA A 57 -8.25 5.04 -4.15
CA ALA A 57 -7.71 4.58 -5.43
C ALA A 57 -6.26 5.07 -5.61
N PHE A 58 -5.29 4.18 -5.43
CA PHE A 58 -3.89 4.49 -5.72
C PHE A 58 -3.67 4.52 -7.24
N THR A 59 -3.21 5.66 -7.76
CA THR A 59 -2.83 5.78 -9.18
C THR A 59 -1.38 5.35 -9.37
N SER A 60 -1.08 4.68 -10.48
CA SER A 60 0.32 4.43 -10.86
C SER A 60 1.04 5.76 -11.09
N PRO A 61 2.32 5.89 -10.70
CA PRO A 61 3.10 7.12 -10.88
C PRO A 61 3.31 7.55 -12.35
N ASN A 62 2.83 6.75 -13.31
CA ASN A 62 2.84 7.09 -14.74
C ASN A 62 1.52 7.72 -15.22
N SER A 63 0.63 8.19 -14.33
CA SER A 63 -0.44 9.10 -14.74
C SER A 63 0.22 10.40 -15.18
N THR A 64 0.43 10.51 -16.49
CA THR A 64 0.92 11.71 -17.15
C THR A 64 0.05 12.88 -16.70
N LEU A 65 0.60 13.79 -15.90
CA LEU A 65 0.11 15.17 -15.85
C LEU A 65 0.29 15.69 -17.27
N ARG A 66 -0.79 15.66 -18.05
CA ARG A 66 -0.92 16.46 -19.26
C ARG A 66 -1.35 17.86 -18.88
#